data_AF-A0A563EHY0-F1
#
_entry.id   AF-A0A563EHY0-F1
#
_cell.length_a   1.000
_cell.length_b   1.000
_cell.length_c   1.000
_cell.angle_alpha   90.00
_cell.angle_beta   90.00
_cell.angle_gamma   90.00
#
_symmetry.space_group_name_H-M   'P 1'
#
loop_
_entity.id
_entity.type
_entity.pdbx_description
1 polymer ?
#
loop_
_entity_poly.entity_id
_entity_poly.type
_entity_poly.pdbx_seq_one_letter_code
_entity_poly.pdbx_strand_id
1 'polypeptide(L)'
;MKRMVIGALVAGFAVLGAGTASADESTPAPVTLSSEQVKKICEQRIPRAEERVSRLTDRINGGPEVIGSTQNLRKRAEEARTAGRTEQAQRLDTRAGWREGHLDKLNKAKERLAKFKTEHCGYLGGK
;
A
#
# COMPACT_ATOMS: atom_id res chain seq x y z
N MET A 1 -11.90 -11.44 59.07
CA MET A 1 -10.94 -12.32 58.39
C MET A 1 -11.67 -13.49 57.73
N LYS A 2 -11.80 -13.49 56.39
CA LYS A 2 -11.68 -14.67 55.53
C LYS A 2 -11.72 -14.16 54.09
N ARG A 3 -10.58 -14.26 53.39
CA ARG A 3 -10.52 -14.08 51.94
C ARG A 3 -10.92 -15.41 51.33
N MET A 4 -11.77 -15.40 50.32
CA MET A 4 -11.87 -16.51 49.39
C MET A 4 -12.02 -15.94 47.98
N VAL A 5 -10.93 -16.02 47.23
CA VAL A 5 -10.88 -15.82 45.79
C VAL A 5 -11.41 -17.12 45.18
N ILE A 6 -12.43 -17.03 44.35
CA ILE A 6 -12.80 -18.08 43.40
C ILE A 6 -12.70 -17.45 42.03
N GLY A 7 -11.66 -17.86 41.29
CA GLY A 7 -11.61 -17.66 39.86
C GLY A 7 -12.48 -18.69 39.15
N ALA A 8 -12.98 -18.28 37.98
CA ALA A 8 -13.23 -19.04 36.76
C ALA A 8 -14.64 -18.85 36.18
N LEU A 9 -14.61 -18.44 34.90
CA LEU A 9 -15.54 -18.78 33.81
C LEU A 9 -16.97 -18.25 33.89
N VAL A 10 -17.26 -17.18 33.14
CA VAL A 10 -18.48 -17.12 32.31
C VAL A 10 -18.15 -16.43 30.98
N ALA A 11 -18.48 -17.13 29.90
CA ALA A 11 -18.42 -16.71 28.53
C ALA A 11 -19.53 -15.69 28.18
N GLY A 12 -19.27 -14.88 27.15
CA GLY A 12 -20.31 -14.27 26.32
C GLY A 12 -20.79 -12.89 26.78
N PHE A 13 -20.62 -11.88 25.93
CA PHE A 13 -21.69 -11.44 25.04
C PHE A 13 -21.14 -10.37 24.09
N ALA A 14 -21.53 -10.47 22.83
CA ALA A 14 -21.26 -9.46 21.81
C ALA A 14 -21.87 -8.12 22.22
N VAL A 15 -21.08 -7.05 22.13
CA VAL A 15 -21.62 -5.69 22.02
C VAL A 15 -21.30 -5.20 20.62
N LEU A 16 -22.32 -5.24 19.76
CA LEU A 16 -22.40 -4.34 18.61
C LEU A 16 -22.49 -2.93 19.17
N GLY A 17 -21.37 -2.23 19.18
CA GLY A 17 -21.29 -0.81 19.52
C GLY A 17 -20.43 -0.12 18.47
N ALA A 18 -20.98 0.91 17.84
CA ALA A 18 -20.24 1.84 17.00
C ALA A 18 -19.22 2.58 17.87
N GLY A 19 -18.09 1.94 18.15
CA GLY A 19 -16.96 2.50 18.87
C GLY A 19 -15.97 3.06 17.86
N THR A 20 -15.69 4.36 17.96
CA THR A 20 -14.49 4.96 17.37
C THR A 20 -13.29 4.09 17.72
N ALA A 21 -12.52 3.67 16.72
CA ALA A 21 -11.25 2.98 16.96
C ALA A 21 -10.31 3.96 17.67
N SER A 22 -10.34 3.96 19.01
CA SER A 22 -9.30 4.56 19.82
C SER A 22 -8.05 3.73 19.55
N ALA A 23 -7.13 4.30 18.78
CA ALA A 23 -5.77 3.80 18.73
C ALA A 23 -5.23 3.93 20.16
N ASP A 24 -5.15 2.79 20.85
CA ASP A 24 -4.45 2.70 22.13
C ASP A 24 -3.04 3.27 21.90
N GLU A 25 -2.67 4.30 22.66
CA GLU A 25 -1.32 4.92 22.61
C GLU A 25 -0.28 3.97 23.25
N SER A 26 -0.24 2.75 22.74
CA SER A 26 0.86 1.83 22.95
C SER A 26 2.04 2.38 22.16
N THR A 27 3.03 2.94 22.87
CA THR A 27 4.32 3.29 22.26
C THR A 27 4.81 2.07 21.47
N PRO A 28 5.11 2.18 20.15
CA PRO A 28 5.50 1.03 19.36
C PRO A 28 6.74 0.38 19.98
N ALA A 29 6.57 -0.81 20.57
CA ALA A 29 7.70 -1.58 21.03
C ALA A 29 8.61 -1.88 19.82
N PRO A 30 9.95 -1.79 19.96
CA PRO A 30 10.85 -2.09 18.87
C PRO A 30 10.61 -3.53 18.40
N VAL A 31 10.14 -3.68 17.17
CA VAL A 31 9.90 -4.99 16.56
C VAL A 31 11.25 -5.52 16.07
N THR A 32 11.79 -6.52 16.75
CA THR A 32 12.94 -7.28 16.26
C THR A 32 12.45 -8.33 15.28
N LEU A 33 12.97 -8.31 14.05
CA LEU A 33 12.68 -9.34 13.05
C LEU A 33 13.63 -10.52 13.26
N SER A 34 13.09 -11.74 13.21
CA SER A 34 13.94 -12.95 13.17
C SER A 34 14.66 -13.06 11.83
N SER A 35 15.76 -13.82 11.79
CA SER A 35 16.51 -14.09 10.55
C SER A 35 15.62 -14.68 9.45
N GLU A 36 14.72 -15.59 9.79
CA GLU A 36 13.75 -16.17 8.86
C GLU A 36 12.75 -15.14 8.32
N GLN A 37 12.32 -14.19 9.16
CA GLN A 37 11.46 -13.10 8.73
C GLN A 37 12.18 -12.16 7.76
N VAL A 38 13.43 -11.79 8.07
CA VAL A 38 14.28 -10.99 7.17
C VAL A 38 14.46 -11.71 5.85
N LYS A 39 14.78 -13.01 5.87
CA LYS A 39 14.91 -13.85 4.68
C LYS A 39 13.64 -13.83 3.82
N LYS A 40 12.48 -14.07 4.42
CA LYS A 40 11.19 -14.01 3.72
C LYS A 40 10.90 -12.63 3.12
N ILE A 41 11.23 -11.56 3.83
CA ILE A 41 11.07 -10.18 3.31
C ILE A 41 11.96 -9.98 2.08
N CYS A 42 13.24 -10.30 2.20
CA CYS A 42 14.23 -10.12 1.15
C CYS A 42 13.95 -10.97 -0.09
N GLU A 43 13.59 -12.24 0.08
CA GLU A 43 13.41 -13.16 -1.05
C GLU A 43 12.02 -13.04 -1.69
N GLN A 44 10.98 -12.68 -0.93
CA GLN A 44 9.61 -12.79 -1.42
C GLN A 44 8.82 -11.48 -1.43
N ARG A 45 9.13 -10.54 -0.53
CA ARG A 45 8.31 -9.33 -0.37
C ARG A 45 8.91 -8.16 -1.15
N ILE A 46 10.23 -7.96 -1.04
CA ILE A 46 10.93 -6.91 -1.79
C ILE A 46 10.76 -7.11 -3.31
N PRO A 47 11.03 -8.29 -3.90
CA PRO A 47 10.92 -8.44 -5.36
C PRO A 47 9.49 -8.19 -5.86
N ARG A 48 8.47 -8.66 -5.13
CA ARG A 48 7.06 -8.40 -5.47
C ARG A 48 6.69 -6.93 -5.36
N ALA A 49 7.26 -6.22 -4.38
CA ALA A 49 7.04 -4.79 -4.23
C ALA A 49 7.72 -3.99 -5.35
N GLU A 50 8.97 -4.33 -5.69
CA GLU A 50 9.71 -3.75 -6.82
C GLU A 50 8.95 -3.95 -8.14
N GLU A 51 8.49 -5.17 -8.41
CA GLU A 51 7.69 -5.48 -9.61
C GLU A 51 6.38 -4.67 -9.64
N ARG A 52 5.68 -4.56 -8.50
CA ARG A 52 4.44 -3.78 -8.41
C ARG A 52 4.68 -2.31 -8.66
N VAL A 53 5.76 -1.73 -8.11
CA VAL A 53 6.14 -0.34 -8.34
C VAL A 53 6.45 -0.12 -9.81
N SER A 54 7.27 -0.99 -10.43
CA SER A 54 7.59 -0.90 -11.86
C SER A 54 6.33 -0.93 -12.72
N ARG A 55 5.48 -1.95 -12.58
CA ARG A 55 4.24 -2.09 -13.38
C ARG A 55 3.30 -0.90 -13.23
N LEU A 56 3.23 -0.29 -12.04
CA LEU A 56 2.41 0.90 -11.83
C LEU A 56 3.00 2.12 -12.51
N THR A 57 4.31 2.34 -12.37
CA THR A 57 5.04 3.41 -13.06
C THR A 57 4.90 3.27 -14.57
N ASP A 58 5.14 2.08 -15.12
CA ASP A 58 5.04 1.78 -16.55
C ASP A 58 3.62 2.02 -17.07
N ARG A 59 2.60 1.56 -16.33
CA ARG A 59 1.21 1.81 -16.69
C ARG A 59 0.87 3.29 -16.69
N ILE A 60 1.28 4.06 -15.68
CA ILE A 60 0.99 5.48 -15.59
C ILE A 60 1.62 6.24 -16.77
N ASN A 61 2.87 5.90 -17.11
CA ASN A 61 3.66 6.52 -18.16
C ASN A 61 3.36 6.01 -19.58
N GLY A 62 2.57 4.93 -19.71
CA GLY A 62 2.22 4.35 -21.00
C GLY A 62 1.49 5.31 -21.96
N GLY A 63 1.48 4.95 -23.24
CA GLY A 63 0.82 5.70 -24.30
C GLY A 63 -0.72 5.69 -24.22
N PRO A 64 -1.41 6.38 -25.14
CA PRO A 64 -2.87 6.46 -25.17
C PRO A 64 -3.59 5.12 -25.37
N GLU A 65 -2.90 4.11 -25.90
CA GLU A 65 -3.35 2.72 -26.07
C GLU A 65 -3.29 1.89 -24.77
N VAL A 66 -2.46 2.29 -23.81
CA VAL A 66 -2.30 1.56 -22.54
C VAL A 66 -3.46 1.91 -21.61
N ILE A 67 -4.35 0.96 -21.37
CA ILE A 67 -5.54 1.18 -20.52
C ILE A 67 -5.15 1.67 -19.13
N GLY A 68 -5.67 2.84 -18.78
CA GLY A 68 -5.42 3.47 -17.49
C GLY A 68 -4.06 4.14 -17.36
N SER A 69 -3.31 4.34 -18.45
CA SER A 69 -2.25 5.34 -18.48
C SER A 69 -2.83 6.74 -18.38
N THR A 70 -1.99 7.71 -18.01
CA THR A 70 -2.39 9.12 -18.01
C THR A 70 -2.83 9.57 -19.39
N GLN A 71 -2.11 9.15 -20.44
CA GLN A 71 -2.43 9.52 -21.82
C GLN A 71 -3.76 8.89 -22.28
N ASN A 72 -4.04 7.64 -21.91
CA ASN A 72 -5.30 6.97 -22.20
C ASN A 72 -6.48 7.69 -21.52
N LEU A 73 -6.31 8.08 -20.26
CA LEU A 73 -7.33 8.82 -19.53
C LEU A 73 -7.61 10.18 -20.15
N ARG A 74 -6.56 10.92 -20.55
CA ARG A 74 -6.70 12.21 -21.24
C ARG A 74 -7.38 12.07 -22.61
N LYS A 75 -7.01 11.07 -23.41
CA LYS A 75 -7.67 10.78 -24.69
C LYS A 75 -9.16 10.53 -24.50
N ARG A 76 -9.52 9.68 -23.54
CA ARG A 76 -10.93 9.37 -23.22
C ARG A 76 -11.68 10.59 -22.67
N ALA A 77 -11.00 11.48 -21.96
CA ALA A 77 -11.59 12.73 -21.50
C ALA A 77 -11.93 13.62 -22.69
N GLU A 78 -11.03 13.75 -23.67
CA GLU A 78 -11.30 14.49 -24.91
C GLU A 78 -12.48 13.90 -25.68
N GLU A 79 -12.50 12.58 -25.90
CA GLU A 79 -13.64 11.89 -26.55
C GLU A 79 -14.97 12.15 -25.81
N ALA A 80 -14.94 12.22 -24.48
CA ALA A 80 -16.12 12.56 -23.69
C ALA A 80 -16.54 14.03 -23.88
N ARG A 81 -15.59 14.98 -23.94
CA ARG A 81 -15.88 16.40 -24.23
C ARG A 81 -16.50 16.57 -25.61
N THR A 82 -15.93 15.96 -26.64
CA THR A 82 -16.46 16.01 -28.02
C THR A 82 -17.89 15.44 -28.08
N ALA A 83 -18.20 14.44 -27.26
CA ALA A 83 -19.53 13.86 -27.14
C ALA A 83 -20.48 14.62 -26.20
N GLY A 84 -20.10 15.80 -25.69
CA GLY A 84 -20.92 16.60 -24.75
C GLY A 84 -21.01 16.06 -23.32
N ARG A 85 -20.22 15.04 -22.97
CA ARG A 85 -20.22 14.37 -21.65
C ARG A 85 -19.19 15.00 -20.71
N THR A 86 -19.40 16.26 -20.34
CA THR A 86 -18.45 17.09 -19.58
C THR A 86 -18.11 16.53 -18.20
N GLU A 87 -19.08 16.03 -17.44
CA GLU A 87 -18.81 15.43 -16.12
C GLU A 87 -17.89 14.20 -16.23
N GLN A 88 -18.10 13.38 -17.26
CA GLN A 88 -17.26 12.20 -17.49
C GLN A 88 -15.82 12.62 -17.82
N ALA A 89 -15.66 13.65 -18.66
CA ALA A 89 -14.36 14.21 -18.97
C ALA A 89 -13.64 14.70 -17.70
N GLN A 90 -14.33 15.46 -16.85
CA GLN A 90 -13.75 15.99 -15.61
C GLN A 90 -13.31 14.88 -14.64
N ARG A 91 -14.09 13.80 -14.50
CA ARG A 91 -13.70 12.64 -13.69
C ARG A 91 -12.46 11.95 -14.25
N LEU A 92 -12.35 11.84 -15.58
CA LEU A 92 -11.19 11.23 -16.24
C LEU A 92 -9.93 12.09 -16.11
N ASP A 93 -10.04 13.41 -16.29
CA ASP A 93 -8.94 14.36 -16.07
C ASP A 93 -8.46 14.35 -14.63
N THR A 94 -9.39 14.37 -13.68
CA THR A 94 -9.08 14.26 -12.25
C THR A 94 -8.27 12.98 -11.99
N ARG A 95 -8.74 11.84 -12.51
CA ARG A 95 -8.03 10.56 -12.36
C ARG A 95 -6.65 10.58 -13.01
N ALA A 96 -6.48 11.26 -14.15
CA ALA A 96 -5.18 11.43 -14.79
C ALA A 96 -4.22 12.23 -13.90
N GLY A 97 -4.68 13.36 -13.33
CA GLY A 97 -3.89 14.17 -12.40
C GLY A 97 -3.50 13.42 -11.14
N TRP A 98 -4.41 12.64 -10.54
CA TRP A 98 -4.08 11.77 -9.41
C TRP A 98 -2.96 10.78 -9.76
N ARG A 99 -3.01 10.17 -10.95
CA ARG A 99 -1.97 9.21 -11.38
C ARG A 99 -0.62 9.86 -11.57
N GLU A 100 -0.55 11.01 -12.21
CA GLU A 100 0.70 11.77 -12.33
C GLU A 100 1.26 12.11 -10.94
N GLY A 101 0.41 12.59 -10.03
CA GLY A 101 0.81 12.89 -8.65
C GLY A 101 1.28 11.67 -7.83
N HIS A 102 0.99 10.44 -8.27
CA HIS A 102 1.48 9.23 -7.63
C HIS A 102 2.90 8.82 -8.06
N LEU A 103 3.45 9.37 -9.15
CA LEU A 103 4.79 9.00 -9.63
C LEU A 103 5.89 9.29 -8.61
N ASP A 104 5.83 10.45 -7.94
CA ASP A 104 6.78 10.79 -6.86
C ASP A 104 6.71 9.77 -5.70
N LYS A 105 5.51 9.38 -5.30
CA LYS A 105 5.31 8.38 -4.24
C LYS A 105 5.86 7.00 -4.62
N LEU A 106 5.71 6.62 -5.89
CA LEU A 106 6.26 5.37 -6.44
C LEU A 106 7.79 5.41 -6.50
N ASN A 107 8.39 6.53 -6.91
CA ASN A 107 9.84 6.72 -6.89
C ASN A 107 10.41 6.62 -5.47
N LYS A 108 9.80 7.33 -4.51
CA LYS A 108 10.18 7.22 -3.10
C LYS A 108 10.00 5.80 -2.55
N ALA A 109 9.01 5.04 -3.03
CA ALA A 109 8.85 3.63 -2.65
C ALA A 109 9.99 2.77 -3.19
N LYS A 110 10.40 2.98 -4.46
CA LYS A 110 11.55 2.30 -5.07
C LYS A 110 12.84 2.56 -4.29
N GLU A 111 13.09 3.81 -3.91
CA GLU A 111 14.26 4.19 -3.10
C GLU A 111 14.27 3.51 -1.73
N ARG A 112 13.12 3.50 -1.04
CA ARG A 112 12.98 2.81 0.26
C ARG A 112 13.22 1.30 0.15
N LEU A 113 12.71 0.67 -0.91
CA LEU A 113 12.95 -0.76 -1.17
C LEU A 113 14.43 -1.04 -1.43
N ALA A 114 15.08 -0.21 -2.25
CA ALA A 114 16.50 -0.33 -2.54
C ALA A 114 17.35 -0.15 -1.26
N LYS A 115 17.05 0.87 -0.45
CA LYS A 115 17.72 1.11 0.82
C LYS A 115 17.59 -0.08 1.77
N PHE A 116 16.37 -0.59 1.99
CA PHE A 116 16.14 -1.75 2.85
C PHE A 116 16.92 -2.97 2.34
N LYS A 117 16.91 -3.20 1.02
CA LYS A 117 17.62 -4.32 0.40
C LYS A 117 19.13 -4.24 0.67
N THR A 118 19.74 -3.08 0.50
CA THR A 118 21.16 -2.85 0.80
C THR A 118 21.47 -3.04 2.28
N GLU A 119 20.63 -2.55 3.18
CA GLU A 119 20.86 -2.57 4.63
C GLU A 119 20.63 -3.95 5.26
N HIS A 120 19.71 -4.76 4.72
CA HIS A 120 19.22 -5.96 5.41
C HIS A 120 19.27 -7.26 4.62
N CYS A 121 19.43 -7.21 3.29
CA CYS A 121 19.39 -8.42 2.45
C CYS A 121 20.77 -8.92 2.01
N GLY A 122 21.85 -8.15 2.26
CA GLY A 122 23.21 -8.50 1.85
C GLY A 122 23.82 -9.72 2.56
N TYR A 123 23.27 -10.16 3.69
CA TYR A 123 23.81 -11.28 4.48
C TYR A 123 23.24 -12.66 4.08
N LEU A 124 22.29 -12.73 3.13
CA LEU A 124 21.58 -13.97 2.78
C LEU A 124 22.28 -14.79 1.68
N GLY A 125 23.50 -14.41 1.30
CA GLY A 125 24.30 -15.05 0.25
C GLY A 125 25.56 -15.78 0.73
N GLY A 126 25.72 -16.03 2.03
CA GLY A 126 26.82 -16.85 2.55
C GLY A 126 26.53 -18.33 2.37
N LYS A 127 27.24 -18.99 1.46
CA LYS A 127 27.51 -20.42 1.57
C LYS A 127 28.48 -20.67 2.73
#